data_AF-A0AA36IH39-F1
#
_entry.id   AF-A0AA36IH39-F1
#
_cell.length_a   1.000
_cell.length_b   1.000
_cell.length_c   1.000
_cell.angle_alpha   90.00
_cell.angle_beta   90.00
_cell.angle_gamma   90.00
#
_symmetry.space_group_name_H-M   'P 1'
#
loop_
_entity.id
_entity.type
_entity.pdbx_description
1 polymer ?
#
loop_
_entity_poly.entity_id
_entity_poly.type
_entity_poly.pdbx_seq_one_letter_code
_entity_poly.pdbx_strand_id
1 'polypeptide(L)'
;DSWADYMHPTWPQVLGRRLGAPVHNFAQAGSLCADIRGQAQRAIMSPQVPKAPGGLLSPETLVVVHTCGNDFIMKMAEAFMGGGLGFLGGVQGGMATPEMLQPNPGVSEVQIMKEFLVSMHRAGARNFLVSGVPIFLDMPVFNMAMPVIAGMVNSGKLEALGVSPGDPPRLAVEVQATALHERWEELVQDFSKSHADSTCVFFDEVAALERLRHSFGPAVFDRSMWDFSMFHPTQWGHDQLGAEAHRLTTEKFPGLAPSTNGVAHTNGVAHTNGSAHTNGVAHSNGVAKTNGYAKEGASAPADGKGKAMKVNVRNVKGDVSLEVACEGSWTTARLREAAAS
;
A
#
# COMPACT_ATOMS: atom_id res chain seq x y z
N ASP A 1 12.86 1.43 0.46
CA ASP A 1 12.65 2.41 -0.62
C ASP A 1 13.86 2.34 -1.52
N SER A 2 13.61 2.06 -2.79
CA SER A 2 14.64 1.63 -3.71
C SER A 2 15.07 2.80 -4.56
N TRP A 3 16.37 3.04 -4.64
CA TRP A 3 17.02 4.02 -5.51
C TRP A 3 17.04 5.45 -4.94
N ALA A 4 18.27 5.90 -4.67
CA ALA A 4 18.69 7.21 -4.14
C ALA A 4 18.51 7.45 -2.63
N ASP A 5 19.59 7.94 -2.00
CA ASP A 5 19.47 8.96 -0.95
C ASP A 5 18.65 10.10 -1.56
N TYR A 6 17.33 10.07 -1.36
CA TYR A 6 16.47 11.09 -1.92
C TYR A 6 16.93 12.45 -1.43
N MET A 7 16.94 13.44 -2.33
CA MET A 7 17.21 14.84 -2.00
C MET A 7 16.13 15.45 -1.09
N HIS A 8 15.14 14.66 -0.68
CA HIS A 8 13.94 15.09 -0.01
C HIS A 8 13.40 13.97 0.92
N PRO A 9 12.69 14.30 2.02
CA PRO A 9 12.20 13.28 2.95
C PRO A 9 11.20 12.29 2.32
N THR A 10 11.43 11.01 2.56
CA THR A 10 10.50 9.91 2.22
C THR A 10 9.24 9.94 3.10
N TRP A 11 8.18 9.24 2.70
CA TRP A 11 6.92 9.24 3.44
C TRP A 11 7.06 8.73 4.90
N PRO A 12 7.92 7.73 5.24
CA PRO A 12 8.15 7.36 6.64
C PRO A 12 8.87 8.46 7.43
N GLN A 13 9.76 9.23 6.80
CA GLN A 13 10.40 10.39 7.43
C GLN A 13 9.40 11.53 7.63
N VAL A 14 8.50 11.76 6.66
CA VAL A 14 7.37 12.69 6.82
C VAL A 14 6.47 12.25 7.98
N LEU A 15 6.13 10.95 8.07
CA LEU A 15 5.34 10.39 9.16
C LEU A 15 5.99 10.68 10.52
N GLY A 16 7.28 10.37 10.69
CA GLY A 16 7.99 10.64 11.94
C GLY A 16 7.99 12.13 12.31
N ARG A 17 8.21 13.03 11.34
CA ARG A 17 8.09 14.48 11.57
C ARG A 17 6.69 14.88 12.04
N ARG A 18 5.63 14.33 11.44
CA ARG A 18 4.24 14.61 11.83
C ARG A 18 3.88 14.09 13.22
N LEU A 19 4.45 12.94 13.61
CA LEU A 19 4.32 12.38 14.96
C LEU A 19 5.18 13.12 16.00
N GLY A 20 6.09 14.00 15.58
CA GLY A 20 7.07 14.60 16.47
C GLY A 20 8.10 13.59 17.00
N ALA A 21 8.32 12.49 16.28
CA ALA A 21 9.18 11.39 16.71
C ALA A 21 10.55 11.43 15.99
N PRO A 22 11.64 11.03 16.67
CA PRO A 22 12.93 10.81 16.01
C PRO A 22 12.82 9.64 15.02
N VAL A 23 13.45 9.79 13.85
CA VAL A 23 13.44 8.76 12.79
C VAL A 23 14.83 8.15 12.68
N HIS A 24 14.90 6.83 12.84
CA HIS A 24 16.12 6.04 12.61
C HIS A 24 15.91 5.16 11.37
N ASN A 25 16.43 5.62 10.23
CA ASN A 25 16.23 4.94 8.95
C ASN A 25 17.31 3.87 8.71
N PHE A 26 16.89 2.62 8.54
CA PHE A 26 17.76 1.49 8.19
C PHE A 26 17.48 0.93 6.80
N ALA A 27 16.52 1.51 6.07
CA ALA A 27 16.21 1.14 4.70
C ALA A 27 17.39 1.47 3.79
N GLN A 28 17.63 0.60 2.81
CA GLN A 28 18.69 0.78 1.83
C GLN A 28 18.10 0.79 0.42
N ALA A 29 18.49 1.78 -0.37
CA ALA A 29 18.17 1.83 -1.79
C ALA A 29 18.59 0.52 -2.50
N GLY A 30 17.71 -0.04 -3.31
CA GLY A 30 17.96 -1.30 -4.02
C GLY A 30 17.81 -2.56 -3.17
N SER A 31 17.50 -2.47 -1.88
CA SER A 31 17.35 -3.66 -1.03
C SER A 31 16.15 -4.51 -1.43
N LEU A 32 16.34 -5.82 -1.46
CA LEU A 32 15.29 -6.81 -1.61
C LEU A 32 14.63 -7.12 -0.26
N CYS A 33 13.52 -7.84 -0.29
CA CYS A 33 12.84 -8.28 0.92
C CYS A 33 13.78 -9.10 1.82
N ALA A 34 14.61 -9.96 1.22
CA ALA A 34 15.59 -10.77 1.94
C ALA A 34 16.60 -9.95 2.77
N ASP A 35 16.91 -8.72 2.36
CA ASP A 35 17.88 -7.86 3.05
C ASP A 35 17.31 -7.27 4.35
N ILE A 36 15.99 -7.33 4.55
CA ILE A 36 15.34 -6.74 5.73
C ILE A 36 15.81 -7.39 7.04
N ARG A 37 16.22 -8.66 7.00
CA ARG A 37 16.79 -9.35 8.18
C ARG A 37 18.05 -8.66 8.66
N GLY A 38 18.94 -8.30 7.73
CA GLY A 38 20.17 -7.56 8.04
C GLY A 38 19.87 -6.13 8.53
N GLN A 39 18.88 -5.47 7.93
CA GLN A 39 18.43 -4.13 8.36
C GLN A 39 17.87 -4.16 9.79
N ALA A 40 17.05 -5.16 10.11
CA ALA A 40 16.51 -5.37 11.45
C ALA A 40 17.62 -5.58 12.48
N GLN A 41 18.60 -6.44 12.19
CA GLN A 41 19.73 -6.67 13.09
C GLN A 41 20.53 -5.38 13.35
N ARG A 42 20.78 -4.59 12.30
CA ARG A 42 21.43 -3.28 12.46
C ARG A 42 20.59 -2.32 13.32
N ALA A 43 19.27 -2.30 13.16
CA ALA A 43 18.38 -1.48 13.98
C ALA A 43 18.40 -1.90 15.46
N ILE A 44 18.35 -3.21 15.71
CA ILE A 44 18.38 -3.79 17.06
C ILE A 44 19.71 -3.51 17.75
N MET A 45 20.83 -3.58 17.04
CA MET A 45 22.17 -3.35 17.61
C MET A 45 22.59 -1.87 17.63
N SER A 46 21.88 -0.99 16.91
CA SER A 46 22.29 0.41 16.79
C SER A 46 22.19 1.15 18.13
N PRO A 47 23.27 1.85 18.57
CA PRO A 47 23.25 2.67 19.78
C PRO A 47 22.40 3.94 19.61
N GLN A 48 22.05 4.29 18.37
CA GLN A 48 21.23 5.48 18.09
C GLN A 48 19.74 5.21 18.36
N VAL A 49 19.31 3.95 18.33
CA VAL A 49 17.91 3.58 18.53
C VAL A 49 17.62 3.52 20.04
N PRO A 50 16.66 4.30 20.56
CA PRO A 50 16.32 4.29 21.98
C PRO A 50 16.00 2.88 22.49
N LYS A 51 16.55 2.53 23.65
CA LYS A 51 16.34 1.24 24.30
C LYS A 51 15.59 1.41 25.62
N ALA A 52 14.69 0.48 25.92
CA ALA A 52 14.11 0.31 27.25
C ALA A 52 15.14 -0.29 28.23
N PRO A 53 14.85 -0.25 29.56
CA PRO A 53 15.61 -1.02 30.54
C PRO A 53 15.75 -2.48 30.11
N GLY A 54 16.98 -3.00 30.09
CA GLY A 54 17.29 -4.34 29.55
C GLY A 54 17.86 -4.34 28.12
N GLY A 55 18.02 -3.18 27.48
CA GLY A 55 18.69 -3.05 26.18
C GLY A 55 17.84 -3.42 24.96
N LEU A 56 16.56 -3.73 25.18
CA LEU A 56 15.57 -3.98 24.14
C LEU A 56 15.02 -2.66 23.57
N LEU A 57 14.39 -2.70 22.41
CA LEU A 57 13.62 -1.58 21.85
C LEU A 57 12.53 -1.14 22.82
N SER A 58 12.27 0.17 22.87
CA SER A 58 11.13 0.69 23.64
C SER A 58 9.81 0.13 23.09
N PRO A 59 8.84 -0.27 23.94
CA PRO A 59 7.49 -0.61 23.49
C PRO A 59 6.81 0.52 22.69
N GLU A 60 7.22 1.78 22.90
CA GLU A 60 6.74 2.96 22.16
C GLU A 60 7.36 3.08 20.75
N THR A 61 8.28 2.18 20.38
CA THR A 61 8.88 2.18 19.04
C THR A 61 7.83 1.80 18.01
N LEU A 62 7.63 2.68 17.02
CA LEU A 62 6.91 2.36 15.79
C LEU A 62 7.86 1.82 14.73
N VAL A 63 7.73 0.53 14.42
CA VAL A 63 8.45 -0.10 13.31
C VAL A 63 7.65 0.11 12.03
N VAL A 64 8.19 0.92 11.13
CA VAL A 64 7.61 1.13 9.79
C VAL A 64 8.36 0.27 8.79
N VAL A 65 7.67 -0.57 8.04
CA VAL A 65 8.26 -1.42 7.01
C VAL A 65 7.60 -1.19 5.65
N HIS A 66 8.44 -0.98 4.63
CA HIS A 66 8.04 -0.83 3.24
C HIS A 66 9.14 -1.42 2.36
N THR A 67 8.84 -2.54 1.68
CA THR A 67 9.79 -3.35 0.91
C THR A 67 9.07 -4.12 -0.21
N CYS A 68 9.76 -5.03 -0.91
CA CYS A 68 9.26 -5.84 -2.04
C CYS A 68 9.06 -5.14 -3.38
N GLY A 69 9.12 -3.81 -3.46
CA GLY A 69 9.10 -3.11 -4.74
C GLY A 69 10.25 -3.52 -5.67
N ASN A 70 11.46 -3.70 -5.12
CA ASN A 70 12.60 -4.19 -5.89
C ASN A 70 12.47 -5.66 -6.29
N ASP A 71 11.99 -6.52 -5.39
CA ASP A 71 11.79 -7.93 -5.68
C ASP A 71 10.83 -8.07 -6.87
N PHE A 72 9.77 -7.26 -6.88
CA PHE A 72 8.85 -7.15 -8.00
C PHE A 72 9.56 -6.70 -9.29
N ILE A 73 10.30 -5.58 -9.26
CA ILE A 73 11.00 -5.06 -10.44
C ILE A 73 12.03 -6.07 -10.97
N MET A 74 12.77 -6.75 -10.10
CA MET A 74 13.77 -7.75 -10.49
C MET A 74 13.12 -8.97 -11.12
N LYS A 75 12.04 -9.50 -10.53
CA LYS A 75 11.29 -10.63 -11.11
C LYS A 75 10.70 -10.27 -12.48
N MET A 76 10.24 -9.02 -12.65
CA MET A 76 9.86 -8.51 -13.97
C MET A 76 11.07 -8.45 -14.90
N ALA A 77 12.16 -7.81 -14.49
CA ALA A 77 13.35 -7.64 -15.31
C ALA A 77 13.93 -8.99 -15.78
N GLU A 78 13.95 -10.00 -14.91
CA GLU A 78 14.36 -11.38 -15.23
C GLU A 78 13.45 -12.02 -16.28
N ALA A 79 12.14 -11.79 -16.20
CA ALA A 79 11.19 -12.23 -17.22
C ALA A 79 11.53 -11.70 -18.62
N PHE A 80 11.92 -10.42 -18.69
CA PHE A 80 12.15 -9.73 -19.97
C PHE A 80 13.56 -9.94 -20.50
N MET A 81 14.58 -9.83 -19.64
CA MET A 81 15.98 -9.89 -20.05
C MET A 81 16.52 -11.32 -20.08
N GLY A 82 16.04 -12.20 -19.19
CA GLY A 82 16.49 -13.59 -19.08
C GLY A 82 16.11 -14.48 -20.26
N GLY A 83 15.09 -14.11 -21.03
CA GLY A 83 14.73 -14.79 -22.30
C GLY A 83 15.55 -14.31 -23.52
N GLY A 84 16.27 -13.19 -23.41
CA GLY A 84 16.87 -12.50 -24.56
C GLY A 84 18.37 -12.72 -24.76
N LEU A 85 19.15 -12.97 -23.70
CA LEU A 85 20.60 -13.25 -23.86
C LEU A 85 20.88 -14.66 -24.38
N GLY A 86 19.91 -15.59 -24.28
CA GLY A 86 19.94 -16.86 -25.01
C GLY A 86 19.62 -16.74 -26.50
N PHE A 87 19.09 -15.60 -26.96
CA PHE A 87 18.70 -15.39 -28.37
C PHE A 87 19.92 -15.28 -29.32
N LEU A 88 21.10 -14.95 -28.80
CA LEU A 88 22.35 -14.96 -29.57
C LEU A 88 23.10 -16.31 -29.49
N GLY A 89 22.61 -17.27 -28.71
CA GLY A 89 23.34 -18.48 -28.37
C GLY A 89 22.49 -19.74 -28.33
N GLY A 90 21.59 -19.97 -29.28
CA GLY A 90 21.14 -21.29 -29.76
C GLY A 90 20.60 -22.35 -28.77
N VAL A 91 20.53 -22.12 -27.47
CA VAL A 91 20.04 -23.11 -26.51
C VAL A 91 18.53 -22.97 -26.41
N GLN A 92 17.84 -23.93 -27.02
CA GLN A 92 16.38 -24.08 -27.10
C GLN A 92 15.77 -24.50 -25.73
N GLY A 93 16.15 -23.82 -24.65
CA GLY A 93 15.55 -24.01 -23.32
C GLY A 93 14.23 -23.25 -23.25
N GLY A 94 13.12 -23.94 -23.00
CA GLY A 94 11.81 -23.30 -22.88
C GLY A 94 11.83 -22.19 -21.84
N MET A 95 11.35 -20.99 -22.21
CA MET A 95 11.19 -19.88 -21.26
C MET A 95 10.29 -20.33 -20.11
N ALA A 96 10.87 -20.46 -18.92
CA ALA A 96 10.12 -20.67 -17.70
C ALA A 96 9.20 -19.47 -17.44
N THR A 97 7.99 -19.72 -16.93
CA THR A 97 7.09 -18.64 -16.52
C THR A 97 7.76 -17.87 -15.38
N PRO A 98 7.89 -16.53 -15.48
CA PRO A 98 8.46 -15.70 -14.42
C PRO A 98 7.77 -15.98 -13.09
N GLU A 99 8.50 -15.97 -11.98
CA GLU A 99 7.93 -16.27 -10.65
C GLU A 99 6.70 -15.41 -10.34
N MET A 100 6.71 -14.14 -10.75
CA MET A 100 5.57 -13.24 -10.57
C MET A 100 4.33 -13.64 -11.38
N LEU A 101 4.49 -14.43 -12.42
CA LEU A 101 3.38 -14.96 -13.22
C LEU A 101 3.11 -16.43 -12.89
N GLN A 102 3.74 -16.97 -11.84
CA GLN A 102 3.40 -18.26 -11.29
C GLN A 102 2.25 -18.12 -10.28
N PRO A 103 1.48 -19.19 -10.06
CA PRO A 103 0.53 -19.22 -8.95
C PRO A 103 1.27 -18.90 -7.66
N ASN A 104 0.60 -18.16 -6.76
CA ASN A 104 1.10 -17.90 -5.42
C ASN A 104 2.35 -16.97 -5.38
N PRO A 105 2.27 -15.74 -5.90
CA PRO A 105 3.41 -14.81 -5.85
C PRO A 105 3.67 -14.37 -4.40
N GLY A 106 4.94 -14.05 -4.11
CA GLY A 106 5.30 -13.39 -2.86
C GLY A 106 5.45 -14.32 -1.66
N VAL A 107 5.36 -15.65 -1.82
CA VAL A 107 5.45 -16.61 -0.69
C VAL A 107 6.75 -16.46 0.10
N SER A 108 7.87 -16.32 -0.62
CA SER A 108 9.19 -16.14 -0.01
C SER A 108 9.22 -14.85 0.81
N GLU A 109 8.73 -13.76 0.22
CA GLU A 109 8.70 -12.44 0.82
C GLU A 109 7.79 -12.36 2.06
N VAL A 110 6.62 -13.01 2.03
CA VAL A 110 5.73 -13.13 3.21
C VAL A 110 6.45 -13.84 4.35
N GLN A 111 7.14 -14.94 4.06
CA GLN A 111 7.85 -15.71 5.08
C GLN A 111 9.00 -14.90 5.69
N ILE A 112 9.76 -14.17 4.86
CA ILE A 112 10.80 -13.26 5.31
C ILE A 112 10.21 -12.13 6.19
N MET A 113 9.09 -11.55 5.77
CA MET A 113 8.41 -10.50 6.52
C MET A 113 7.88 -11.01 7.86
N LYS A 114 7.34 -12.23 7.91
CA LYS A 114 6.90 -12.88 9.15
C LYS A 114 8.05 -13.01 10.14
N GLU A 115 9.20 -13.49 9.69
CA GLU A 115 10.40 -13.61 10.51
C GLU A 115 10.92 -12.25 10.98
N PHE A 116 10.87 -11.23 10.11
CA PHE A 116 11.19 -9.86 10.46
C PHE A 116 10.31 -9.33 11.60
N LEU A 117 8.99 -9.44 11.47
CA LEU A 117 8.05 -8.97 12.49
C LEU A 117 8.28 -9.67 13.84
N VAL A 118 8.47 -11.00 13.83
CA VAL A 118 8.77 -11.79 15.04
C VAL A 118 10.11 -11.38 15.65
N SER A 119 11.13 -11.12 14.84
CA SER A 119 12.45 -10.67 15.32
C SER A 119 12.36 -9.32 16.03
N MET A 120 11.66 -8.35 15.40
CA MET A 120 11.48 -7.01 15.97
C MET A 120 10.60 -7.04 17.23
N HIS A 121 9.58 -7.90 17.29
CA HIS A 121 8.76 -8.13 18.49
C HIS A 121 9.58 -8.66 19.67
N ARG A 122 10.39 -9.71 19.43
CA ARG A 122 11.31 -10.27 20.42
C ARG A 122 12.34 -9.25 20.89
N ALA A 123 12.72 -8.32 20.01
CA ALA A 123 13.60 -7.22 20.35
C ALA A 123 12.91 -6.08 21.13
N GLY A 124 11.61 -6.16 21.42
CA GLY A 124 10.90 -5.21 22.30
C GLY A 124 9.90 -4.28 21.59
N ALA A 125 9.86 -4.24 20.26
CA ALA A 125 8.90 -3.41 19.54
C ALA A 125 7.46 -3.92 19.74
N ARG A 126 6.50 -3.01 19.85
CA ARG A 126 5.06 -3.33 20.01
C ARG A 126 4.13 -2.66 19.01
N ASN A 127 4.65 -1.73 18.21
CA ASN A 127 3.86 -1.02 17.21
C ASN A 127 4.48 -1.25 15.83
N PHE A 128 3.68 -1.76 14.88
CA PHE A 128 4.14 -2.12 13.54
C PHE A 128 3.21 -1.51 12.49
N LEU A 129 3.77 -0.72 11.57
CA LEU A 129 3.08 -0.21 10.39
C LEU A 129 3.69 -0.87 9.14
N VAL A 130 2.96 -1.79 8.54
CA VAL A 130 3.39 -2.58 7.38
C VAL A 130 2.76 -2.01 6.12
N SER A 131 3.55 -1.43 5.22
CA SER A 131 3.06 -0.93 3.92
C SER A 131 2.97 -2.05 2.90
N GLY A 132 1.90 -2.03 2.11
CA GLY A 132 1.83 -2.84 0.88
C GLY A 132 2.80 -2.36 -0.19
N VAL A 133 2.98 -3.16 -1.25
CA VAL A 133 3.65 -2.71 -2.47
C VAL A 133 2.61 -2.05 -3.36
N PRO A 134 2.72 -0.76 -3.68
CA PRO A 134 1.82 -0.16 -4.64
C PRO A 134 2.15 -0.69 -6.04
N ILE A 135 1.19 -1.39 -6.66
CA ILE A 135 1.37 -1.90 -8.02
C ILE A 135 0.72 -0.93 -9.00
N PHE A 136 1.56 -0.06 -9.57
CA PHE A 136 1.13 0.89 -10.58
C PHE A 136 1.30 0.31 -11.98
N LEU A 137 0.22 -0.27 -12.50
CA LEU A 137 0.20 -0.88 -13.84
C LEU A 137 0.52 0.10 -14.96
N ASP A 138 0.39 1.39 -14.70
CA ASP A 138 0.62 2.45 -15.68
C ASP A 138 2.10 2.90 -15.73
N MET A 139 3.00 2.28 -14.96
CA MET A 139 4.44 2.61 -15.03
C MET A 139 5.05 2.18 -16.37
N PRO A 140 6.10 2.88 -16.86
CA PRO A 140 6.74 2.56 -18.14
C PRO A 140 7.24 1.12 -18.24
N VAL A 141 7.75 0.55 -17.14
CA VAL A 141 8.23 -0.84 -17.11
C VAL A 141 7.12 -1.83 -17.45
N PHE A 142 5.89 -1.56 -17.01
CA PHE A 142 4.75 -2.39 -17.36
C PHE A 142 4.36 -2.22 -18.82
N ASN A 143 4.41 -1.00 -19.36
CA ASN A 143 4.15 -0.78 -20.78
C ASN A 143 5.14 -1.55 -21.68
N MET A 144 6.41 -1.65 -21.28
CA MET A 144 7.39 -2.50 -21.97
C MET A 144 7.09 -4.00 -21.79
N ALA A 145 6.53 -4.39 -20.65
CA ALA A 145 6.18 -5.77 -20.32
C ALA A 145 4.92 -6.29 -21.03
N MET A 146 3.94 -5.41 -21.29
CA MET A 146 2.61 -5.78 -21.77
C MET A 146 2.62 -6.68 -23.03
N PRO A 147 3.46 -6.46 -24.06
CA PRO A 147 3.47 -7.33 -25.23
C PRO A 147 3.83 -8.80 -24.92
N VAL A 148 4.78 -9.02 -23.99
CA VAL A 148 5.17 -10.38 -23.59
C VAL A 148 4.08 -11.02 -22.75
N ILE A 149 3.53 -10.27 -21.79
CA ILE A 149 2.40 -10.75 -20.96
C ILE A 149 1.22 -11.12 -21.86
N ALA A 150 0.91 -10.29 -22.87
CA ALA A 150 -0.14 -10.59 -23.86
C ALA A 150 0.14 -11.89 -24.62
N GLY A 151 1.39 -12.15 -25.02
CA GLY A 151 1.79 -13.42 -25.61
C GLY A 151 1.58 -14.61 -24.67
N MET A 152 1.86 -14.45 -23.37
CA MET A 152 1.65 -15.50 -22.36
C MET A 152 0.16 -15.76 -22.10
N VAL A 153 -0.66 -14.71 -22.01
CA VAL A 153 -2.12 -14.83 -21.91
C VAL A 153 -2.68 -15.57 -23.12
N ASN A 154 -2.36 -15.11 -24.33
CA ASN A 154 -2.90 -15.71 -25.56
C ASN A 154 -2.46 -17.14 -25.81
N SER A 155 -1.33 -17.57 -25.24
CA SER A 155 -0.86 -18.97 -25.32
C SER A 155 -1.38 -19.87 -24.19
N GLY A 156 -2.25 -19.37 -23.32
CA GLY A 156 -2.81 -20.13 -22.19
C GLY A 156 -1.81 -20.38 -21.06
N LYS A 157 -0.61 -19.79 -21.09
CA LYS A 157 0.42 -20.02 -20.07
C LYS A 157 0.06 -19.45 -18.69
N LEU A 158 -0.94 -18.57 -18.63
CA LEU A 158 -1.40 -17.90 -17.42
C LEU A 158 -2.77 -18.41 -16.93
N GLU A 159 -3.27 -19.52 -17.46
CA GLU A 159 -4.54 -20.13 -17.02
C GLU A 159 -4.52 -20.54 -15.55
N ALA A 160 -3.34 -20.92 -15.03
CA ALA A 160 -3.16 -21.22 -13.60
C ALA A 160 -3.36 -19.99 -12.69
N LEU A 161 -3.30 -18.78 -13.25
CA LEU A 161 -3.66 -17.53 -12.58
C LEU A 161 -5.15 -17.18 -12.72
N GLY A 162 -5.94 -18.03 -13.40
CA GLY A 162 -7.32 -17.74 -13.75
C GLY A 162 -7.47 -16.81 -14.97
N VAL A 163 -6.38 -16.54 -15.70
CA VAL A 163 -6.38 -15.68 -16.89
C VAL A 163 -6.48 -16.54 -18.15
N SER A 164 -7.57 -16.37 -18.90
CA SER A 164 -7.90 -17.16 -20.09
C SER A 164 -7.30 -16.53 -21.35
N PRO A 165 -7.03 -17.31 -22.41
CA PRO A 165 -6.68 -16.75 -23.72
C PRO A 165 -7.70 -15.73 -24.20
N GLY A 166 -7.22 -14.55 -24.62
CA GLY A 166 -8.06 -13.41 -25.03
C GLY A 166 -8.38 -12.41 -23.91
N ASP A 167 -8.07 -12.72 -22.64
CA ASP A 167 -8.20 -11.75 -21.56
C ASP A 167 -7.17 -10.61 -21.71
N PRO A 168 -7.46 -9.41 -21.16
CA PRO A 168 -6.50 -8.31 -21.19
C PRO A 168 -5.21 -8.68 -20.42
N PRO A 169 -4.00 -8.40 -20.94
CA PRO A 169 -2.75 -8.70 -20.23
C PRO A 169 -2.64 -7.99 -18.88
N ARG A 170 -3.28 -6.84 -18.75
CA ARG A 170 -3.37 -6.08 -17.49
C ARG A 170 -4.02 -6.89 -16.37
N LEU A 171 -5.01 -7.74 -16.70
CA LEU A 171 -5.70 -8.58 -15.72
C LEU A 171 -4.73 -9.54 -15.01
N ALA A 172 -3.74 -10.08 -15.73
CA ALA A 172 -2.75 -10.97 -15.11
C ALA A 172 -1.94 -10.25 -14.02
N VAL A 173 -1.53 -9.01 -14.27
CA VAL A 173 -0.78 -8.24 -13.28
C VAL A 173 -1.69 -7.79 -12.14
N GLU A 174 -2.95 -7.44 -12.42
CA GLU A 174 -3.96 -7.11 -11.40
C GLU A 174 -4.22 -8.29 -10.45
N VAL A 175 -4.41 -9.49 -10.97
CA VAL A 175 -4.61 -10.71 -10.16
C VAL A 175 -3.42 -10.95 -9.24
N GLN A 176 -2.20 -10.79 -9.77
CA GLN A 176 -0.98 -10.97 -8.97
C GLN A 176 -0.83 -9.87 -7.91
N ALA A 177 -1.19 -8.63 -8.26
CA ALA A 177 -1.18 -7.52 -7.33
C ALA A 177 -2.13 -7.71 -6.17
N THR A 178 -3.37 -8.11 -6.48
CA THR A 178 -4.38 -8.45 -5.49
C THR A 178 -3.93 -9.63 -4.61
N ALA A 179 -3.37 -10.69 -5.20
CA ALA A 179 -2.88 -11.83 -4.44
C ALA A 179 -1.74 -11.45 -3.47
N LEU A 180 -0.82 -10.58 -3.89
CA LEU A 180 0.24 -10.07 -3.03
C LEU A 180 -0.32 -9.19 -1.90
N HIS A 181 -1.26 -8.31 -2.23
CA HIS A 181 -1.94 -7.45 -1.26
C HIS A 181 -2.64 -8.28 -0.16
N GLU A 182 -3.44 -9.26 -0.56
CA GLU A 182 -4.17 -10.13 0.37
C GLU A 182 -3.23 -10.88 1.33
N ARG A 183 -2.07 -11.31 0.83
CA ARG A 183 -1.06 -11.97 1.66
C ARG A 183 -0.45 -11.06 2.71
N TRP A 184 -0.25 -9.79 2.37
CA TRP A 184 0.26 -8.81 3.32
C TRP A 184 -0.77 -8.54 4.41
N GLU A 185 -2.02 -8.41 4.02
CA GLU A 185 -3.13 -8.25 4.95
C GLU A 185 -3.26 -9.48 5.87
N GLU A 186 -3.27 -10.70 5.32
CA GLU A 186 -3.33 -11.95 6.08
C GLU A 186 -2.14 -12.06 7.06
N LEU A 187 -0.93 -11.75 6.61
CA LEU A 187 0.26 -11.73 7.44
C LEU A 187 0.10 -10.79 8.65
N VAL A 188 -0.39 -9.58 8.43
CA VAL A 188 -0.60 -8.59 9.50
C VAL A 188 -1.69 -9.06 10.47
N GLN A 189 -2.77 -9.63 9.95
CA GLN A 189 -3.86 -10.17 10.78
C GLN A 189 -3.36 -11.34 11.64
N ASP A 190 -2.63 -12.29 11.05
CA ASP A 190 -2.09 -13.45 11.76
C ASP A 190 -1.04 -13.08 12.79
N PHE A 191 -0.19 -12.10 12.47
CA PHE A 191 0.76 -11.55 13.43
C PHE A 191 0.03 -10.93 14.62
N SER A 192 -1.00 -10.12 14.37
CA SER A 192 -1.81 -9.47 15.42
C SER A 192 -2.53 -10.49 16.31
N LYS A 193 -3.09 -11.56 15.72
CA LYS A 193 -3.70 -12.67 16.49
C LYS A 193 -2.69 -13.39 17.38
N SER A 194 -1.46 -13.57 16.88
CA SER A 194 -0.42 -14.34 17.58
C SER A 194 0.34 -13.53 18.64
N HIS A 195 0.27 -12.19 18.59
CA HIS A 195 1.00 -11.28 19.48
C HIS A 195 0.04 -10.22 20.04
N ALA A 196 -0.89 -10.66 20.90
CA ALA A 196 -1.93 -9.81 21.47
C ALA A 196 -1.43 -8.60 22.30
N ASP A 197 -0.15 -8.60 22.68
CA ASP A 197 0.52 -7.48 23.35
C ASP A 197 1.02 -6.39 22.39
N SER A 198 0.77 -6.56 21.08
CA SER A 198 1.27 -5.69 20.01
C SER A 198 0.16 -5.22 19.09
N THR A 199 0.37 -4.05 18.49
CA THR A 199 -0.49 -3.50 17.44
C THR A 199 0.26 -3.59 16.11
N CYS A 200 -0.30 -4.30 15.14
CA CYS A 200 0.23 -4.37 13.78
C CYS A 200 -0.84 -3.94 12.79
N VAL A 201 -0.51 -2.94 11.97
CA VAL A 201 -1.46 -2.28 11.07
C VAL A 201 -0.94 -2.35 9.66
N PHE A 202 -1.81 -2.78 8.75
CA PHE A 202 -1.53 -2.76 7.33
C PHE A 202 -1.86 -1.37 6.77
N PHE A 203 -0.83 -0.69 6.24
CA PHE A 203 -1.00 0.53 5.46
C PHE A 203 -1.21 0.15 4.00
N ASP A 204 -2.48 0.12 3.61
CA ASP A 204 -2.89 -0.06 2.23
C ASP A 204 -2.54 1.19 1.42
N GLU A 205 -1.33 1.17 0.86
CA GLU A 205 -0.80 2.26 0.06
C GLU A 205 -1.64 2.46 -1.20
N VAL A 206 -2.15 1.39 -1.82
CA VAL A 206 -2.99 1.47 -3.03
C VAL A 206 -4.28 2.23 -2.72
N ALA A 207 -5.00 1.85 -1.66
CA ALA A 207 -6.21 2.58 -1.28
C ALA A 207 -5.91 4.02 -0.84
N ALA A 208 -4.74 4.28 -0.22
CA ALA A 208 -4.31 5.65 0.09
C ALA A 208 -4.12 6.48 -1.18
N LEU A 209 -3.42 5.93 -2.18
CA LEU A 209 -3.18 6.57 -3.47
C LEU A 209 -4.48 6.83 -4.24
N GLU A 210 -5.42 5.89 -4.23
CA GLU A 210 -6.75 6.08 -4.83
C GLU A 210 -7.53 7.20 -4.16
N ARG A 211 -7.54 7.28 -2.82
CA ARG A 211 -8.18 8.38 -2.08
C ARG A 211 -7.54 9.73 -2.42
N LEU A 212 -6.22 9.78 -2.52
CA LEU A 212 -5.48 11.00 -2.90
C LEU A 212 -5.80 11.39 -4.35
N ARG A 213 -5.81 10.45 -5.30
CA ARG A 213 -6.16 10.69 -6.70
C ARG A 213 -7.59 11.18 -6.85
N HIS A 214 -8.52 10.62 -6.09
CA HIS A 214 -9.91 11.08 -6.05
C HIS A 214 -10.01 12.51 -5.48
N SER A 215 -9.26 12.80 -4.41
CA SER A 215 -9.31 14.09 -3.70
C SER A 215 -8.70 15.24 -4.50
N PHE A 216 -7.61 15.00 -5.23
CA PHE A 216 -6.91 16.04 -6.02
C PHE A 216 -7.35 16.08 -7.49
N GLY A 217 -8.06 15.05 -7.96
CA GLY A 217 -8.36 14.83 -9.36
C GLY A 217 -7.19 14.21 -10.13
N PRO A 218 -7.45 13.35 -11.13
CA PRO A 218 -6.41 12.59 -11.84
C PRO A 218 -5.30 13.47 -12.43
N ALA A 219 -5.64 14.59 -13.06
CA ALA A 219 -4.65 15.44 -13.73
C ALA A 219 -3.62 16.08 -12.78
N VAL A 220 -4.05 16.52 -11.59
CA VAL A 220 -3.16 17.09 -10.58
C VAL A 220 -2.36 15.98 -9.92
N PHE A 221 -3.03 14.89 -9.54
CA PHE A 221 -2.39 13.74 -8.93
C PHE A 221 -1.30 13.16 -9.84
N ASP A 222 -1.61 12.81 -11.08
CA ASP A 222 -0.65 12.16 -11.99
C ASP A 222 0.56 13.08 -12.28
N ARG A 223 0.37 14.41 -12.31
CA ARG A 223 1.45 15.38 -12.56
C ARG A 223 2.31 15.68 -11.33
N SER A 224 1.73 15.67 -10.14
CA SER A 224 2.39 16.12 -8.91
C SER A 224 2.86 14.97 -8.03
N MET A 225 2.21 13.81 -8.10
CA MET A 225 2.50 12.67 -7.25
C MET A 225 3.82 12.01 -7.61
N TRP A 226 4.14 11.90 -8.89
CA TRP A 226 5.28 11.11 -9.39
C TRP A 226 6.37 11.99 -9.99
N ASP A 227 7.62 11.60 -9.80
CA ASP A 227 8.74 12.21 -10.49
C ASP A 227 8.80 11.76 -11.97
N PHE A 228 9.78 12.27 -12.73
CA PHE A 228 9.95 11.89 -14.14
C PHE A 228 10.27 10.41 -14.36
N SER A 229 10.74 9.70 -13.32
CA SER A 229 10.95 8.26 -13.42
C SER A 229 9.61 7.51 -13.42
N MET A 230 8.55 8.10 -12.89
CA MET A 230 7.26 7.45 -12.59
C MET A 230 7.38 6.26 -11.63
N PHE A 231 8.55 6.08 -11.00
CA PHE A 231 8.80 5.03 -10.01
C PHE A 231 8.73 5.53 -8.58
N HIS A 232 8.92 6.84 -8.38
CA HIS A 232 9.07 7.40 -7.06
C HIS A 232 8.11 8.57 -6.86
N PRO A 233 7.48 8.66 -5.67
CA PRO A 233 6.73 9.85 -5.33
C PRO A 233 7.66 11.07 -5.34
N THR A 234 7.17 12.21 -5.84
CA THR A 234 7.86 13.49 -5.62
C THR A 234 7.89 13.83 -4.12
N GLN A 235 8.60 14.89 -3.74
CA GLN A 235 8.48 15.44 -2.39
C GLN A 235 7.01 15.69 -1.99
N TRP A 236 6.19 16.24 -2.90
CA TRP A 236 4.77 16.43 -2.64
C TRP A 236 4.04 15.09 -2.45
N GLY A 237 4.36 14.09 -3.28
CA GLY A 237 3.78 12.75 -3.17
C GLY A 237 4.10 12.07 -1.83
N HIS A 238 5.36 12.12 -1.38
CA HIS A 238 5.74 11.64 -0.06
C HIS A 238 5.07 12.43 1.07
N ASP A 239 4.89 13.74 0.92
CA ASP A 239 4.18 14.56 1.91
C ASP A 239 2.71 14.14 2.05
N GLN A 240 2.05 13.76 0.95
CA GLN A 240 0.67 13.26 0.94
C GLN A 240 0.57 11.84 1.52
N LEU A 241 1.44 10.90 1.10
CA LEU A 241 1.48 9.55 1.66
C LEU A 241 1.80 9.57 3.15
N GLY A 242 2.74 10.42 3.57
CA GLY A 242 3.05 10.61 4.99
C GLY A 242 1.88 11.18 5.78
N ALA A 243 1.01 11.99 5.17
CA ALA A 243 -0.23 12.47 5.78
C ALA A 243 -1.26 11.35 5.96
N GLU A 244 -1.46 10.49 4.95
CA GLU A 244 -2.34 9.32 5.05
C GLU A 244 -1.82 8.30 6.08
N ALA A 245 -0.52 8.01 6.08
CA ALA A 245 0.11 7.15 7.07
C ALA A 245 -0.03 7.73 8.48
N HIS A 246 0.11 9.06 8.64
CA HIS A 246 -0.09 9.73 9.92
C HIS A 246 -1.54 9.62 10.39
N ARG A 247 -2.52 9.86 9.51
CA ARG A 247 -3.95 9.70 9.82
C ARG A 247 -4.24 8.29 10.34
N LEU A 248 -3.77 7.26 9.63
CA LEU A 248 -3.92 5.87 10.04
C LEU A 248 -3.20 5.58 11.37
N THR A 249 -2.00 6.14 11.55
CA THR A 249 -1.21 5.90 12.76
C THR A 249 -1.90 6.49 13.99
N THR A 250 -2.39 7.73 13.92
CA THR A 250 -3.11 8.36 15.03
C THR A 250 -4.41 7.63 15.37
N GLU A 251 -5.08 7.03 14.39
CA GLU A 251 -6.29 6.23 14.60
C GLU A 251 -5.99 4.89 15.28
N LYS A 252 -4.94 4.18 14.84
CA LYS A 252 -4.67 2.80 15.24
C LYS A 252 -3.66 2.66 16.39
N PHE A 253 -2.86 3.68 16.66
CA PHE A 253 -1.85 3.68 17.72
C PHE A 253 -2.07 4.87 18.67
N PRO A 254 -3.15 4.86 19.48
CA PRO A 254 -3.50 6.00 20.31
C PRO A 254 -2.41 6.38 21.33
N GLY A 255 -1.57 5.43 21.75
CA GLY A 255 -0.43 5.68 22.64
C GLY A 255 0.77 6.36 21.97
N LEU A 256 0.80 6.44 20.64
CA LEU A 256 1.87 7.10 19.87
C LEU A 256 1.48 8.47 19.34
N ALA A 257 0.20 8.81 19.39
CA ALA A 257 -0.25 10.14 19.00
C ALA A 257 0.41 11.15 19.94
N PRO A 258 1.06 12.21 19.43
CA PRO A 258 1.53 13.27 20.29
C PRO A 258 0.35 13.76 21.12
N SER A 259 0.55 13.95 22.43
CA SER A 259 -0.49 14.50 23.31
C SER A 259 -0.83 15.91 22.84
N THR A 260 -1.73 16.02 21.86
CA THR A 260 -2.10 17.30 21.26
C THR A 260 -2.97 18.04 22.26
N ASN A 261 -2.34 18.85 23.10
CA ASN A 261 -2.99 20.03 23.62
C ASN A 261 -3.21 20.99 22.43
N GLY A 262 -4.31 20.78 21.70
CA GLY A 262 -5.04 21.81 20.95
C GLY A 262 -4.34 22.49 19.77
N VAL A 263 -3.92 21.75 18.74
CA VAL A 263 -3.69 22.35 17.41
C VAL A 263 -4.63 21.71 16.40
N ALA A 264 -5.74 22.38 16.12
CA ALA A 264 -6.68 21.97 15.08
C ALA A 264 -6.03 22.19 13.70
N HIS A 265 -5.75 21.10 12.99
CA HIS A 265 -5.36 21.17 11.58
C HIS A 265 -6.58 21.51 10.72
N THR A 266 -6.70 22.76 10.29
CA THR A 266 -7.63 23.15 9.22
C THR A 266 -6.99 22.82 7.88
N ASN A 267 -7.27 21.63 7.32
CA ASN A 267 -7.02 21.33 5.91
C ASN A 267 -8.11 21.97 5.05
N GLY A 268 -8.14 23.31 5.01
CA GLY A 268 -8.91 24.08 4.04
C GLY A 268 -7.95 24.93 3.24
N VAL A 269 -7.81 24.63 1.94
CA VAL A 269 -7.16 25.57 1.00
C VAL A 269 -8.05 26.81 0.94
N ALA A 270 -7.70 27.84 1.70
CA ALA A 270 -8.37 29.13 1.61
C ALA A 270 -7.91 29.82 0.33
N HIS A 271 -8.79 29.84 -0.69
CA HIS A 271 -8.65 30.77 -1.79
C HIS A 271 -8.90 32.19 -1.25
N THR A 272 -7.85 32.91 -0.86
CA THR A 272 -7.95 34.33 -0.52
C THR A 272 -7.80 35.17 -1.80
N ASN A 273 -8.92 35.45 -2.47
CA ASN A 273 -9.02 36.64 -3.30
C ASN A 273 -9.64 37.75 -2.46
N GLY A 274 -8.80 38.54 -1.77
CA GLY A 274 -9.22 39.72 -1.04
C GLY A 274 -8.08 40.33 -0.24
N SER A 275 -7.69 41.57 -0.58
CA SER A 275 -6.73 42.36 0.17
C SER A 275 -7.16 42.51 1.63
N ALA A 276 -6.33 42.07 2.56
CA ALA A 276 -6.53 42.31 3.99
C ALA A 276 -5.89 43.64 4.40
N HIS A 277 -6.72 44.61 4.78
CA HIS A 277 -6.29 45.72 5.64
C HIS A 277 -6.25 45.20 7.08
N THR A 278 -5.08 45.23 7.71
CA THR A 278 -4.93 44.94 9.14
C THR A 278 -5.31 46.16 9.96
N ASN A 279 -6.23 45.99 10.91
CA ASN A 279 -6.20 46.64 12.24
C ASN A 279 -7.32 46.03 13.11
N GLY A 280 -6.94 45.32 14.19
CA GLY A 280 -7.89 44.82 15.17
C GLY A 280 -7.27 43.88 16.18
N VAL A 281 -7.18 44.33 17.43
CA VAL A 281 -6.71 43.61 18.61
C VAL A 281 -7.57 42.37 18.88
N ALA A 282 -6.95 41.20 19.09
CA ALA A 282 -7.64 39.96 19.41
C ALA A 282 -7.86 39.81 20.93
N HIS A 283 -9.11 39.88 21.37
CA HIS A 283 -9.57 39.27 22.62
C HIS A 283 -10.30 37.97 22.27
N SER A 284 -9.76 36.83 22.71
CA SER A 284 -10.42 35.53 22.61
C SER A 284 -11.31 35.32 23.84
N ASN A 285 -12.63 35.29 23.62
CA ASN A 285 -13.60 34.54 24.43
C ASN A 285 -14.89 34.44 23.62
N GLY A 286 -15.14 33.27 23.02
CA GLY A 286 -16.34 33.04 22.22
C GLY A 286 -16.58 31.57 21.97
N VAL A 287 -17.46 30.98 22.78
CA VAL A 287 -18.14 29.72 22.51
C VAL A 287 -18.93 29.88 21.20
N ALA A 288 -18.57 29.15 20.16
CA ALA A 288 -19.34 29.15 18.92
C ALA A 288 -20.56 28.22 19.06
N LYS A 289 -21.74 28.82 19.22
CA LYS A 289 -23.03 28.18 18.91
C LYS A 289 -23.21 28.15 17.40
N THR A 290 -23.36 26.97 16.82
CA THR A 290 -23.82 26.82 15.43
C THR A 290 -25.35 26.78 15.41
N ASN A 291 -25.98 27.81 14.86
CA ASN A 291 -27.38 27.73 14.42
C ASN A 291 -27.41 27.18 13.00
N GLY A 292 -28.19 26.13 12.80
CA GLY A 292 -28.34 25.46 11.52
C GLY A 292 -29.16 26.25 10.50
N TYR A 293 -28.94 25.90 9.24
CA TYR A 293 -29.96 25.91 8.21
C TYR A 293 -29.79 24.66 7.33
N ALA A 294 -30.82 23.83 7.36
CA ALA A 294 -31.02 22.75 6.40
C ALA A 294 -31.41 23.36 5.04
N LYS A 295 -30.84 22.80 3.97
CA LYS A 295 -31.50 22.77 2.66
C LYS A 295 -31.42 21.35 2.14
N GLU A 296 -32.49 20.61 2.40
CA GLU A 296 -32.88 19.41 1.69
C GLU A 296 -33.08 19.75 0.20
N GLY A 297 -32.61 18.89 -0.69
CA GLY A 297 -32.89 19.05 -2.12
C GLY A 297 -32.01 18.23 -3.06
N ALA A 298 -32.03 16.90 -2.93
CA ALA A 298 -31.93 15.96 -4.05
C ALA A 298 -32.12 14.52 -3.53
N SER A 299 -33.38 14.14 -3.30
CA SER A 299 -33.78 12.74 -3.18
C SER A 299 -33.65 12.08 -4.55
N ALA A 300 -32.67 11.20 -4.73
CA ALA A 300 -32.71 10.18 -5.77
C ALA A 300 -33.73 9.11 -5.35
N PRO A 301 -34.55 8.56 -6.27
CA PRO A 301 -35.54 7.57 -5.90
C PRO A 301 -34.85 6.27 -5.46
N ALA A 302 -35.15 5.86 -4.25
CA ALA A 302 -34.86 4.54 -3.72
C ALA A 302 -35.76 3.49 -4.40
N ASP A 303 -35.46 3.15 -5.64
CA ASP A 303 -35.92 1.89 -6.24
C ASP A 303 -34.83 0.83 -6.02
N GLY A 304 -34.76 0.35 -4.77
CA GLY A 304 -33.87 -0.72 -4.32
C GLY A 304 -34.26 -2.08 -4.87
N LYS A 305 -34.09 -2.29 -6.17
CA LYS A 305 -33.96 -3.64 -6.73
C LYS A 305 -32.47 -3.91 -6.93
N GLY A 306 -31.88 -4.63 -5.97
CA GLY A 306 -30.50 -5.13 -6.09
C GLY A 306 -30.30 -5.77 -7.46
N LYS A 307 -29.28 -5.32 -8.19
CA LYS A 307 -29.00 -5.86 -9.52
C LYS A 307 -28.24 -7.17 -9.30
N ALA A 308 -28.81 -8.28 -9.77
CA ALA A 308 -28.14 -9.57 -9.68
C ALA A 308 -26.82 -9.52 -10.47
N MET A 309 -25.70 -9.85 -9.82
CA MET A 309 -24.43 -10.10 -10.48
C MET A 309 -24.27 -11.59 -10.68
N LYS A 310 -23.91 -11.97 -11.91
CA LYS A 310 -23.50 -13.33 -12.22
C LYS A 310 -22.02 -13.49 -11.88
N VAL A 311 -21.72 -14.30 -10.88
CA VAL A 311 -20.37 -14.69 -10.48
C VAL A 311 -20.10 -16.07 -11.05
N ASN A 312 -19.08 -16.20 -11.90
CA ASN A 312 -18.68 -17.50 -12.46
C ASN A 312 -17.44 -17.98 -11.70
N VAL A 313 -17.58 -19.08 -10.96
CA VAL A 313 -16.47 -19.73 -10.26
C VAL A 313 -15.93 -20.83 -11.17
N ARG A 314 -14.72 -20.62 -11.68
CA ARG A 314 -13.98 -21.58 -12.53
C ARG A 314 -13.04 -22.41 -11.65
N ASN A 315 -12.53 -23.52 -12.18
CA ASN A 315 -11.59 -24.45 -11.51
C ASN A 315 -12.18 -25.27 -10.33
N VAL A 316 -13.50 -25.39 -10.28
CA VAL A 316 -14.20 -26.42 -9.49
C VAL A 316 -14.74 -27.51 -10.44
N LYS A 317 -15.03 -28.71 -9.92
CA LYS A 317 -15.45 -29.86 -10.75
C LYS A 317 -16.83 -29.60 -11.36
N GLY A 318 -16.83 -29.05 -12.59
CA GLY A 318 -18.00 -28.49 -13.26
C GLY A 318 -18.08 -26.99 -12.95
N ASP A 319 -17.97 -26.15 -13.97
CA ASP A 319 -18.08 -24.69 -13.81
C ASP A 319 -19.37 -24.33 -13.09
N VAL A 320 -19.28 -23.54 -12.02
CA VAL A 320 -20.46 -23.10 -11.25
C VAL A 320 -20.73 -21.64 -11.56
N SER A 321 -21.91 -21.36 -12.10
CA SER A 321 -22.44 -20.01 -12.21
C SER A 321 -23.37 -19.74 -11.03
N LEU A 322 -23.03 -18.73 -10.23
CA LEU A 322 -23.85 -18.24 -9.11
C LEU A 322 -24.45 -16.90 -9.52
N GLU A 323 -25.73 -16.70 -9.23
CA GLU A 323 -26.37 -15.39 -9.33
C GLU A 323 -26.50 -14.83 -7.92
N VAL A 324 -25.71 -13.80 -7.61
CA VAL A 324 -25.71 -13.17 -6.30
C VAL A 324 -26.50 -11.87 -6.39
N ALA A 325 -27.59 -11.77 -5.64
CA ALA A 325 -28.31 -10.52 -5.49
C ALA A 325 -27.48 -9.56 -4.64
N CYS A 326 -26.76 -8.64 -5.29
CA CYS A 326 -25.92 -7.65 -4.63
C CYS A 326 -26.60 -6.28 -4.58
N GLU A 327 -26.42 -5.58 -3.47
CA GLU A 327 -26.74 -4.16 -3.36
C GLU A 327 -25.53 -3.35 -3.83
N GLY A 328 -25.76 -2.17 -4.41
CA GLY A 328 -24.67 -1.31 -4.91
C GLY A 328 -23.70 -0.82 -3.83
N SER A 329 -23.98 -1.08 -2.55
CA SER A 329 -23.18 -0.73 -1.39
C SER A 329 -22.32 -1.87 -0.83
N TRP A 330 -22.34 -3.06 -1.45
CA TRP A 330 -21.58 -4.20 -0.93
C TRP A 330 -20.06 -4.00 -1.09
N THR A 331 -19.33 -4.28 -0.02
CA THR A 331 -17.87 -4.33 -0.03
C THR A 331 -17.38 -5.68 -0.56
N THR A 332 -16.12 -5.75 -1.00
CA THR A 332 -15.48 -7.01 -1.46
C THR A 332 -15.59 -8.12 -0.42
N ALA A 333 -15.47 -7.79 0.87
CA ALA A 333 -15.64 -8.76 1.96
C ALA A 333 -17.07 -9.35 2.02
N ARG A 334 -18.10 -8.51 1.88
CA ARG A 334 -19.51 -8.95 1.86
C ARG A 334 -19.83 -9.82 0.64
N LEU A 335 -19.24 -9.49 -0.51
CA LEU A 335 -19.33 -10.31 -1.73
C LEU A 335 -18.73 -11.71 -1.53
N ARG A 336 -17.59 -11.82 -0.82
CA ARG A 336 -16.98 -13.13 -0.51
C ARG A 336 -17.83 -13.96 0.44
N GLU A 337 -18.36 -13.34 1.50
CA GLU A 337 -19.23 -14.01 2.46
C GLU A 337 -20.49 -14.57 1.77
N ALA A 338 -21.14 -13.77 0.92
CA ALA A 338 -22.31 -14.19 0.17
C ALA A 338 -22.02 -15.25 -0.91
N ALA A 339 -20.81 -15.30 -1.45
CA ALA A 339 -20.39 -16.36 -2.38
C ALA A 339 -20.03 -17.68 -1.68
N ALA A 340 -19.73 -17.62 -0.38
CA ALA A 340 -19.38 -18.79 0.43
C ALA A 340 -20.59 -19.48 1.09
N SER A 341 -21.74 -18.80 1.15
CA SER A 341 -23.04 -19.30 1.66
C SER A 341 -23.87 -19.99 0.58
#